data_AF-A0A957TCN2-F1
#
_entry.id   AF-A0A957TCN2-F1
#
_cell.length_a   1.000
_cell.length_b   1.000
_cell.length_c   1.000
_cell.angle_alpha   90.00
_cell.angle_beta   90.00
_cell.angle_gamma   90.00
#
_symmetry.space_group_name_H-M   'P 1'
#
loop_
_entity.id
_entity.type
_entity.pdbx_description
1 polymer ?
#
loop_
_entity_poly.entity_id
_entity_poly.type
_entity_poly.pdbx_seq_one_letter_code
_entity_poly.pdbx_strand_id
1 'polypeptide(L)'
;MQSTPLLLLWILSVILTFSMGLYALRFRKHVAAIPFIAMCFFASLWAFSYIFEFDSISLAVKIWGVKVGYIGVIGLPLSWTAFALAYSGHSHWLTRRNILLALIFPILTLIVV
;
A
#
# COMPACT_ATOMS: atom_id res chain seq x y z
N MET A 1 27.35 -10.96 6.61
CA MET A 1 26.46 -10.05 7.36
C MET A 1 26.75 -8.63 6.90
N GLN A 2 26.31 -8.26 5.69
CA GLN A 2 26.37 -6.87 5.25
C GLN A 2 25.29 -6.12 6.03
N SER A 3 25.70 -5.17 6.88
CA SER A 3 24.82 -4.19 7.51
C SER A 3 23.87 -3.66 6.44
N THR A 4 22.54 -3.79 6.47
CA THR A 4 21.46 -3.34 7.40
C THR A 4 21.13 -1.84 7.53
N PRO A 5 21.81 -0.84 6.93
CA PRO A 5 21.33 0.55 7.02
C PRO A 5 20.01 0.73 6.24
N LEU A 6 19.79 -0.05 5.18
CA LEU A 6 18.53 -0.03 4.42
C LEU A 6 17.35 -0.56 5.24
N LEU A 7 17.57 -1.53 6.14
CA LEU A 7 16.51 -2.09 6.98
C LEU A 7 15.93 -1.03 7.93
N LEU A 8 16.80 -0.20 8.53
CA LEU A 8 16.38 0.92 9.36
C LEU A 8 15.54 1.93 8.57
N LEU A 9 15.93 2.23 7.33
CA LEU A 9 15.16 3.11 6.45
C LEU A 9 13.78 2.54 6.10
N TRP A 10 13.69 1.22 5.86
CA TRP A 10 12.40 0.56 5.64
C TRP A 10 11.51 0.59 6.89
N ILE A 11 12.06 0.30 8.07
CA ILE A 11 11.32 0.37 9.35
C ILE A 11 10.80 1.79 9.60
N LEU A 12 11.65 2.81 9.43
CA LEU A 12 11.25 4.21 9.54
C LEU A 12 10.16 4.57 8.54
N SER A 13 10.28 4.11 7.30
CA SER A 13 9.27 4.34 6.25
C SER A 13 7.91 3.75 6.64
N VAL A 14 7.89 2.51 7.17
CA VAL A 14 6.66 1.84 7.67
C VAL A 14 6.02 2.67 8.78
N ILE A 15 6.80 3.07 9.79
CA ILE A 15 6.29 3.83 10.94
C ILE A 15 5.71 5.18 10.50
N LEU A 16 6.44 5.90 9.65
CA LEU A 16 6.01 7.21 9.16
C LEU A 16 4.74 7.11 8.32
N THR A 17 4.71 6.24 7.30
CA THR A 17 3.50 6.09 6.46
C THR A 17 2.31 5.58 7.26
N PHE A 18 2.51 4.61 8.15
CA PHE A 18 1.42 4.11 8.98
C PHE A 18 0.88 5.18 9.94
N SER A 19 1.75 5.93 10.60
CA SER A 19 1.35 7.02 11.49
C SER A 19 0.63 8.16 10.76
N MET A 20 1.01 8.50 9.52
CA MET A 20 0.27 9.43 8.67
C MET A 20 -1.15 8.94 8.40
N GLY A 21 -1.32 7.66 8.09
CA GLY A 21 -2.64 7.05 7.91
C GLY A 21 -3.49 7.12 9.18
N LEU A 22 -2.91 6.80 10.34
CA LEU A 22 -3.59 6.92 11.64
C LEU A 22 -3.98 8.36 11.95
N TYR A 23 -3.11 9.32 11.68
CA TYR A 23 -3.39 10.73 11.88
C TYR A 23 -4.53 11.22 10.97
N ALA A 24 -4.56 10.78 9.72
CA ALA A 24 -5.61 11.10 8.76
C ALA A 24 -7.01 10.61 9.20
N LEU A 25 -7.10 9.61 10.10
CA LEU A 25 -8.38 9.23 10.71
C LEU A 25 -9.04 10.36 11.51
N ARG A 26 -8.30 11.39 11.94
CA ARG A 26 -8.88 12.58 12.56
C ARG A 26 -9.65 13.45 11.55
N PHE A 27 -9.34 13.33 10.26
CA PHE A 27 -9.89 14.14 9.17
C PHE A 27 -10.81 13.34 8.24
N ARG A 28 -11.32 12.19 8.70
CA ARG A 28 -12.15 11.25 7.91
C ARG A 28 -13.44 11.81 7.31
N LYS A 29 -13.85 13.03 7.68
CA LYS A 29 -14.96 13.76 7.02
C LYS A 29 -14.55 14.37 5.68
N HIS A 30 -13.25 14.55 5.41
CA HIS A 30 -12.75 15.08 4.16
C HIS A 30 -12.82 14.00 3.05
N VAL A 31 -13.25 14.39 1.85
CA VAL A 31 -13.48 13.45 0.72
C VAL A 31 -12.23 12.65 0.34
N ALA A 32 -11.05 13.25 0.44
CA ALA A 32 -9.77 12.61 0.13
C ALA A 32 -9.15 11.83 1.32
N ALA A 33 -9.73 11.90 2.52
CA ALA A 33 -9.11 11.26 3.70
C ALA A 33 -9.12 9.74 3.60
N ILE A 34 -10.23 9.12 3.23
CA ILE A 34 -10.34 7.65 3.15
C ILE A 34 -9.38 7.06 2.10
N PRO A 35 -9.30 7.58 0.85
CA PRO A 35 -8.31 7.12 -0.12
C PRO A 35 -6.87 7.30 0.37
N PHE A 36 -6.57 8.42 1.04
CA PHE A 36 -5.24 8.68 1.61
C PHE A 36 -4.87 7.68 2.71
N ILE A 37 -5.80 7.37 3.63
CA ILE A 37 -5.61 6.37 4.67
C ILE A 37 -5.32 4.99 4.05
N ALA A 38 -6.09 4.60 3.03
CA ALA A 38 -5.86 3.35 2.30
C ALA A 38 -4.49 3.33 1.63
N MET A 39 -4.09 4.45 1.01
CA MET A 39 -2.77 4.61 0.38
C MET A 39 -1.64 4.45 1.38
N CYS A 40 -1.70 5.12 2.53
CA CYS A 40 -0.75 4.96 3.62
C CYS A 40 -0.68 3.51 4.13
N PHE A 41 -1.83 2.85 4.27
CA PHE A 41 -1.89 1.44 4.69
C PHE A 41 -1.18 0.51 3.70
N PHE A 42 -1.54 0.57 2.41
CA PHE A 42 -0.93 -0.28 1.39
C PHE A 42 0.57 0.03 1.19
N ALA A 43 0.97 1.29 1.25
CA ALA A 43 2.39 1.68 1.24
C ALA A 43 3.16 1.08 2.42
N SER A 44 2.59 1.17 3.64
CA SER A 44 3.21 0.60 4.84
C SER A 44 3.28 -0.92 4.79
N LEU A 45 2.25 -1.59 4.26
CA LEU A 45 2.22 -3.04 4.08
C LEU A 45 3.28 -3.52 3.08
N TRP A 46 3.43 -2.80 1.97
CA TRP A 46 4.45 -3.09 0.97
C TRP A 46 5.86 -2.88 1.53
N ALA A 47 6.09 -1.76 2.22
CA ALA A 47 7.36 -1.47 2.88
C ALA A 47 7.71 -2.49 3.98
N PHE A 48 6.72 -2.95 4.73
CA PHE A 48 6.89 -3.98 5.76
C PHE A 48 7.29 -5.32 5.14
N SER A 49 6.78 -5.64 3.95
CA SER A 49 7.07 -6.88 3.24
C SER A 49 8.55 -7.00 2.84
N TYR A 50 9.19 -5.87 2.51
CA TYR A 50 10.63 -5.81 2.22
C TYR A 50 11.51 -6.17 3.42
N ILE A 51 11.04 -5.97 4.66
CA ILE A 51 11.82 -6.31 5.86
C ILE A 51 12.12 -7.82 5.89
N PHE A 52 11.15 -8.66 5.51
CA PHE A 52 11.33 -10.12 5.46
C PHE A 52 12.32 -10.58 4.40
N GLU A 53 12.47 -9.81 3.31
CA GLU A 53 13.39 -10.12 2.23
C GLU A 53 14.85 -9.94 2.64
N PHE A 54 15.11 -8.91 3.45
CA PHE A 54 16.44 -8.57 3.96
C PHE A 54 16.85 -9.32 5.22
N ASP A 55 15.90 -9.64 6.11
CA ASP A 55 16.20 -10.25 7.42
C ASP A 55 16.18 -11.79 7.40
N SER A 56 15.45 -12.40 6.46
CA SER A 56 15.30 -13.86 6.48
C SER A 56 16.41 -14.61 5.74
N ILE A 57 16.93 -15.66 6.38
CA ILE A 57 17.81 -16.66 5.76
C ILE A 57 16.97 -17.72 5.02
N SER A 58 15.69 -17.89 5.37
CA SER A 58 14.80 -18.93 4.83
C SER A 58 14.06 -18.43 3.59
N LEU A 59 14.20 -19.17 2.48
CA LEU A 59 13.47 -18.89 1.23
C LEU A 59 11.95 -18.88 1.44
N ALA A 60 11.43 -19.75 2.31
CA ALA A 60 9.99 -19.82 2.57
C ALA A 60 9.44 -18.51 3.18
N VAL A 61 10.18 -17.89 4.09
CA VAL A 61 9.79 -16.63 4.73
C VAL A 61 9.88 -15.47 3.73
N LYS A 62 10.88 -15.47 2.84
CA LYS A 62 10.97 -14.48 1.76
C LYS A 62 9.78 -14.57 0.81
N ILE A 63 9.41 -15.77 0.38
CA ILE A 63 8.24 -15.99 -0.49
C ILE A 63 6.96 -15.53 0.21
N TRP A 64 6.81 -15.81 1.50
CA TRP A 64 5.66 -15.34 2.27
C TRP A 64 5.61 -13.81 2.33
N GLY A 65 6.73 -13.14 2.62
CA GLY A 65 6.84 -11.68 2.63
C GLY A 65 6.47 -11.08 1.27
N VAL A 66 6.99 -11.63 0.16
CA VAL A 66 6.64 -11.19 -1.20
C VAL A 66 5.14 -11.33 -1.46
N LYS A 67 4.53 -12.46 -1.12
CA LYS A 67 3.07 -12.67 -1.28
C LYS A 67 2.24 -11.63 -0.53
N VAL A 68 2.65 -11.27 0.69
CA VAL A 68 2.00 -10.19 1.45
C VAL A 68 2.24 -8.84 0.79
N GLY A 69 3.45 -8.59 0.29
CA GLY A 69 3.82 -7.35 -0.41
C GLY A 69 2.99 -7.09 -1.66
N TYR A 70 2.62 -8.13 -2.38
CA TYR A 70 1.73 -8.03 -3.55
C TYR A 70 0.36 -7.40 -3.24
N ILE A 71 -0.18 -7.60 -2.03
CA ILE A 71 -1.41 -6.94 -1.59
C ILE A 71 -1.18 -5.41 -1.56
N GLY A 72 -0.04 -4.98 -1.03
CA GLY A 72 0.38 -3.58 -1.04
C GLY A 72 0.59 -3.04 -2.45
N VAL A 73 1.29 -3.77 -3.31
CA VAL A 73 1.57 -3.39 -4.72
C VAL A 73 0.29 -3.09 -5.51
N ILE A 74 -0.80 -3.80 -5.21
CA ILE A 74 -2.08 -3.63 -5.91
C ILE A 74 -2.94 -2.54 -5.29
N GLY A 75 -3.02 -2.53 -3.97
CA GLY A 75 -3.84 -1.56 -3.25
C GLY A 75 -3.28 -0.15 -3.36
N LEU A 76 -1.96 0.02 -3.42
CA LEU A 76 -1.28 1.31 -3.48
C LEU A 76 -1.65 2.16 -4.71
N PRO A 77 -1.51 1.70 -5.96
CA PRO A 77 -1.89 2.49 -7.14
C PRO A 77 -3.40 2.77 -7.19
N LEU A 78 -4.24 1.84 -6.73
CA LEU A 78 -5.68 2.04 -6.68
C LEU A 78 -6.09 3.13 -5.68
N SER A 79 -5.51 3.09 -4.48
CA SER A 79 -5.78 4.07 -3.43
C SER A 79 -5.14 5.44 -3.73
N TRP A 80 -3.97 5.45 -4.38
CA TRP A 80 -3.33 6.68 -4.83
C TRP A 80 -4.13 7.38 -5.95
N THR A 81 -4.58 6.64 -6.97
CA THR A 81 -5.45 7.19 -8.01
C THR A 81 -6.78 7.68 -7.42
N ALA A 82 -7.37 6.93 -6.49
CA ALA A 82 -8.56 7.36 -5.77
C ALA A 82 -8.33 8.65 -4.97
N PHE A 83 -7.17 8.77 -4.31
CA PHE A 83 -6.78 9.99 -3.61
C PHE A 83 -6.64 11.18 -4.55
N ALA A 84 -5.95 11.02 -5.67
CA ALA A 84 -5.76 12.07 -6.66
C ALA A 84 -7.10 12.56 -7.24
N LEU A 85 -8.03 11.64 -7.53
CA LEU A 85 -9.38 11.99 -7.99
C LEU A 85 -10.19 12.73 -6.92
N ALA A 86 -10.18 12.24 -5.68
CA ALA A 86 -10.89 12.89 -4.58
C ALA A 86 -10.32 14.28 -4.28
N TYR A 87 -8.99 14.42 -4.28
CA TYR A 87 -8.29 15.66 -3.97
C TYR A 87 -8.48 16.72 -5.06
N SER A 88 -8.56 16.31 -6.33
CA SER A 88 -8.81 17.20 -7.48
C SER A 88 -10.29 17.53 -7.72
N GLY A 89 -11.21 17.13 -6.84
CA GLY A 89 -12.65 17.38 -6.99
C GLY A 89 -13.38 16.42 -7.94
N HIS A 90 -12.72 15.38 -8.44
CA HIS A 90 -13.27 14.38 -9.36
C HIS A 90 -13.83 13.14 -8.62
N SER A 91 -14.35 13.31 -7.40
CA SER A 91 -14.86 12.21 -6.57
C SER A 91 -16.05 11.45 -7.20
N HIS A 92 -16.73 12.04 -8.19
CA HIS A 92 -17.79 11.38 -8.96
C HIS A 92 -17.32 10.15 -9.74
N TRP A 93 -16.01 10.03 -10.03
CA TRP A 93 -15.43 8.82 -10.63
C TRP A 93 -15.23 7.68 -9.62
N LEU A 94 -15.26 7.96 -8.31
CA LEU A 94 -15.04 6.98 -7.23
C LEU A 94 -16.29 6.16 -6.91
N THR A 95 -16.93 5.62 -7.95
CA THR A 95 -18.06 4.71 -7.79
C THR A 95 -17.56 3.29 -7.54
N ARG A 96 -18.37 2.48 -6.84
CA ARG A 96 -18.07 1.05 -6.64
C ARG A 96 -17.79 0.34 -7.96
N ARG A 97 -18.53 0.67 -9.02
CA ARG A 97 -18.35 0.12 -10.36
C ARG A 97 -16.96 0.42 -10.93
N ASN A 98 -16.54 1.69 -10.90
CA ASN A 98 -15.24 2.09 -11.46
C ASN A 98 -14.07 1.49 -10.66
N ILE A 99 -14.20 1.40 -9.33
CA ILE A 99 -13.21 0.75 -8.47
C ILE A 99 -13.10 -0.74 -8.81
N LEU A 100 -14.23 -1.44 -8.97
CA LEU A 100 -14.23 -2.85 -9.36
C LEU A 100 -13.62 -3.05 -10.75
N LEU A 101 -13.91 -2.18 -11.72
CA LEU A 101 -13.30 -2.22 -13.05
C LEU A 101 -11.78 -1.99 -12.98
N ALA A 102 -11.33 -1.03 -12.18
CA ALA A 102 -9.91 -0.75 -11.98
C ALA A 102 -9.17 -1.90 -11.29
N LEU A 103 -9.87 -2.70 -10.48
CA LEU A 103 -9.32 -3.90 -9.83
C LEU A 103 -9.15 -5.10 -10.78
N ILE A 104 -9.84 -5.14 -11.92
CA ILE A 104 -9.75 -6.27 -12.87
C ILE A 104 -8.31 -6.47 -13.32
N PHE A 105 -7.66 -5.40 -13.80
CA PHE A 105 -6.29 -5.48 -14.30
C PHE A 105 -5.29 -6.04 -13.26
N PRO A 106 -5.16 -5.46 -12.04
CA PRO A 106 -4.22 -5.98 -11.05
C PRO A 106 -4.58 -7.37 -10.52
N ILE A 107 -5.86 -7.74 -10.43
CA ILE A 107 -6.27 -9.11 -10.05
C ILE A 107 -5.88 -10.11 -11.13
N LEU A 108 -6.08 -9.78 -12.41
CA LEU A 108 -5.65 -10.64 -13.50
C LEU A 108 -4.13 -10.82 -13.49
N THR A 109 -3.38 -9.74 -13.28
CA THR A 109 -1.91 -9.80 -13.15
C THR A 109 -1.48 -10.72 -12.01
N LEU A 110 -2.16 -10.71 -10.86
CA LEU A 110 -1.89 -11.65 -9.75
C LEU A 110 -2.12 -13.11 -10.10
N ILE A 111 -3.12 -13.40 -10.94
CA ILE A 111 -3.45 -14.79 -11.31
C ILE A 111 -2.40 -15.34 -12.29
N VAL A 112 -1.82 -14.46 -13.11
CA VAL A 112 -0.84 -14.83 -14.14
C VAL A 112 0.56 -15.08 -13.56
N VAL A 113 0.95 -14.35 -12.51
CA VAL A 113 2.27 -14.46 -11.85
C VAL A 113 2.28 -15.57 -10.80
#